data_AF-A0A9D7HTH7-F1
#
_entry.id   AF-A0A9D7HTH7-F1
#
_cell.length_a   1.000
_cell.length_b   1.000
_cell.length_c   1.000
_cell.angle_alpha   90.00
_cell.angle_beta   90.00
_cell.angle_gamma   90.00
#
_symmetry.space_group_name_H-M   'P 1'
#
loop_
_entity.id
_entity.type
_entity.pdbx_description
1 polymer ?
#
loop_
_entity_poly.entity_id
_entity_poly.type
_entity_poly.pdbx_seq_one_letter_code
_entity_poly.pdbx_strand_id
1 'polypeptide(L)'
;MFKPRSRSTSIALFAIAGLSSAAAHAQYVVNGSFESVAGVVPANGFLTLAAGSTALTGWTIGAVVPGASSIDVVDKGYFVPPAGGNYVVDLVGTPGAGSISQSLALPTGQYHLNFDYAGNFESGDPFKAAYVQTGNSYSVIVDFGTPGSLAPGGTPAWKHASFLFDAIVPPPTTLAFTNIAGGQFSGVLLDNVNVTAVPEPESYALMLAGLAMMGGIAHRRLQQRR
;
A
#
# COMPACT_ATOMS: atom_id res chain seq x y z
N MET A 1 23.38 75.94 -15.16
CA MET A 1 23.59 75.15 -13.92
C MET A 1 22.51 74.06 -13.87
N PHE A 2 22.79 72.91 -14.48
CA PHE A 2 21.86 71.78 -14.62
C PHE A 2 22.02 70.83 -13.43
N LYS A 3 20.92 70.52 -12.73
CA LYS A 3 20.92 69.55 -11.61
C LYS A 3 20.26 68.24 -12.09
N PRO A 4 20.95 67.09 -12.12
CA PRO A 4 20.34 65.85 -12.55
C PRO A 4 19.46 65.27 -11.43
N ARG A 5 18.24 64.84 -11.77
CA ARG A 5 17.34 64.09 -10.88
C ARG A 5 17.70 62.60 -10.96
N SER A 6 18.20 62.01 -9.88
CA SER A 6 18.40 60.57 -9.80
C SER A 6 17.06 59.85 -9.67
N ARG A 7 16.71 59.01 -10.65
CA ARG A 7 15.63 58.04 -10.50
C ARG A 7 16.20 56.78 -9.86
N SER A 8 15.85 56.54 -8.60
CA SER A 8 16.23 55.32 -7.88
C SER A 8 15.35 54.17 -8.35
N THR A 9 15.92 53.25 -9.13
CA THR A 9 15.27 52.02 -9.58
C THR A 9 15.42 50.97 -8.47
N SER A 10 14.37 50.74 -7.68
CA SER A 10 14.36 49.66 -6.69
C SER A 10 14.07 48.33 -7.39
N ILE A 11 15.09 47.47 -7.49
CA ILE A 11 14.95 46.07 -7.90
C ILE A 11 14.54 45.27 -6.66
N ALA A 12 13.28 44.83 -6.60
CA ALA A 12 12.83 43.89 -5.59
C ALA A 12 13.19 42.47 -6.03
N LEU A 13 14.18 41.87 -5.37
CA LEU A 13 14.57 40.48 -5.55
C LEU A 13 13.64 39.61 -4.68
N PHE A 14 12.73 38.85 -5.30
CA PHE A 14 11.93 37.84 -4.60
C PHE A 14 12.75 36.56 -4.49
N ALA A 15 13.30 36.31 -3.30
CA ALA A 15 13.88 35.01 -2.95
C ALA A 15 12.72 34.04 -2.65
N ILE A 16 12.53 33.04 -3.51
CA ILE A 16 11.61 31.92 -3.25
C ILE A 16 12.39 30.93 -2.39
N ALA A 17 12.17 30.97 -1.08
CA ALA A 17 12.67 29.95 -0.17
C ALA A 17 11.83 28.68 -0.35
N GLY A 18 12.43 27.62 -0.90
CA GLY A 18 11.82 26.30 -1.01
C GLY A 18 11.67 25.66 0.37
N LEU A 19 10.46 25.73 0.94
CA LEU A 19 10.07 24.96 2.12
C LEU A 19 9.62 23.58 1.65
N SER A 20 10.55 22.62 1.57
CA SER A 20 10.20 21.21 1.42
C SER A 20 9.81 20.66 2.80
N SER A 21 8.55 20.83 3.21
CA SER A 21 8.01 20.05 4.31
C SER A 21 7.78 18.62 3.81
N ALA A 22 8.52 17.65 4.33
CA ALA A 22 8.17 16.24 4.15
C ALA A 22 6.76 16.04 4.74
N ALA A 23 5.77 15.81 3.88
CA ALA A 23 4.43 15.52 4.34
C ALA A 23 4.46 14.19 5.11
N ALA A 24 3.96 14.19 6.34
CA ALA A 24 3.73 12.94 7.05
C ALA A 24 2.70 12.13 6.25
N HIS A 25 3.09 10.97 5.71
CA HIS A 25 2.18 10.09 5.01
C HIS A 25 1.20 9.48 6.03
N ALA A 26 -0.10 9.64 5.79
CA ALA A 26 -1.11 8.98 6.60
C ALA A 26 -1.01 7.45 6.43
N GLN A 27 -1.03 6.71 7.55
CA GLN A 27 -1.09 5.25 7.52
C GLN A 27 -2.55 4.81 7.36
N TYR A 28 -2.91 4.34 6.17
CA TYR A 28 -4.29 3.93 5.88
C TYR A 28 -4.58 2.46 6.21
N VAL A 29 -3.55 1.60 6.21
CA VAL A 29 -3.68 0.17 6.48
C VAL A 29 -3.35 -0.11 7.95
N VAL A 30 -4.30 -0.69 8.68
CA VAL A 30 -4.07 -1.15 10.05
C VAL A 30 -3.39 -2.52 9.98
N ASN A 31 -2.35 -2.70 10.79
CA ASN A 31 -1.63 -3.98 10.90
C ASN A 31 -1.19 -4.54 9.53
N GLY A 32 -0.63 -3.67 8.68
CA GLY A 32 -0.19 -4.04 7.34
C GLY A 32 0.97 -5.05 7.31
N SER A 33 1.78 -5.07 8.36
CA SER A 33 2.85 -6.06 8.58
C SER A 33 2.42 -7.27 9.41
N PHE A 34 1.12 -7.41 9.72
CA PHE A 34 0.55 -8.58 10.42
C PHE A 34 1.08 -8.88 11.84
N GLU A 35 1.83 -7.98 12.45
CA GLU A 35 2.45 -8.17 13.77
C GLU A 35 1.47 -8.16 14.96
N SER A 36 0.22 -7.73 14.76
CA SER A 36 -0.81 -7.63 15.81
C SER A 36 -1.83 -8.76 15.71
N VAL A 37 -1.61 -9.83 16.47
CA VAL A 37 -2.41 -11.06 16.45
C VAL A 37 -2.84 -11.42 17.87
N ALA A 38 -4.13 -11.71 18.06
CA ALA A 38 -4.66 -12.24 19.30
C ALA A 38 -4.49 -13.76 19.35
N GLY A 39 -3.76 -14.26 20.34
CA GLY A 39 -3.45 -15.69 20.49
C GLY A 39 -1.96 -15.94 20.47
N VAL A 40 -1.58 -17.22 20.49
CA VAL A 40 -0.18 -17.64 20.47
C VAL A 40 0.11 -18.21 19.08
N VAL A 41 1.02 -17.56 18.36
CA VAL A 41 1.66 -18.16 17.17
C VAL A 41 2.84 -18.99 17.68
N PRO A 42 2.85 -20.33 17.50
CA PRO A 42 3.95 -21.16 17.96
C PRO A 42 5.26 -20.80 17.25
N ALA A 43 6.39 -20.85 17.97
CA ALA A 43 7.71 -20.65 17.36
C ALA A 43 7.98 -21.71 16.28
N ASN A 44 8.44 -21.28 15.11
CA ASN A 44 8.60 -22.11 13.91
C ASN A 44 7.30 -22.85 13.52
N GLY A 45 6.15 -22.21 13.72
CA GLY A 45 4.84 -22.77 13.41
C GLY A 45 3.88 -21.71 12.90
N PHE A 46 2.60 -22.02 12.96
CA PHE A 46 1.54 -21.13 12.50
C PHE A 46 0.32 -21.19 13.42
N LEU A 47 -0.44 -20.11 13.41
CA LEU A 47 -1.77 -20.01 14.00
C LEU A 47 -2.80 -19.95 12.87
N THR A 48 -3.59 -21.01 12.73
CA THR A 48 -4.68 -21.06 11.76
C THR A 48 -5.87 -20.25 12.24
N LEU A 49 -6.32 -19.32 11.41
CA LEU A 49 -7.47 -18.46 11.65
C LEU A 49 -8.55 -18.76 10.62
N ALA A 50 -9.65 -19.36 11.08
CA ALA A 50 -10.81 -19.65 10.24
C ALA A 50 -11.53 -18.36 9.79
N ALA A 51 -12.27 -18.45 8.68
CA ALA A 51 -13.15 -17.36 8.23
C ALA A 51 -14.09 -16.90 9.37
N GLY A 52 -14.20 -15.58 9.54
CA GLY A 52 -14.93 -14.94 10.64
C GLY A 52 -14.11 -14.75 11.92
N SER A 53 -12.89 -15.29 12.02
CA SER A 53 -11.97 -14.96 13.13
C SER A 53 -11.63 -13.48 13.14
N THR A 54 -11.57 -12.90 14.34
CA THR A 54 -11.18 -11.50 14.61
C THR A 54 -9.77 -11.38 15.18
N ALA A 55 -9.01 -12.49 15.19
CA ALA A 55 -7.72 -12.56 15.86
C ALA A 55 -6.61 -11.77 15.14
N LEU A 56 -6.70 -11.60 13.82
CA LEU A 56 -5.77 -10.76 13.07
C LEU A 56 -6.26 -9.31 13.10
N THR A 57 -5.67 -8.47 13.96
CA THR A 57 -6.17 -7.12 14.23
C THR A 57 -6.28 -6.32 12.94
N GLY A 58 -7.42 -5.64 12.75
CA GLY A 58 -7.69 -4.80 11.59
C GLY A 58 -8.22 -5.57 10.37
N TRP A 59 -7.92 -6.87 10.22
CA TRP A 59 -8.29 -7.66 9.05
C TRP A 59 -9.54 -8.51 9.29
N THR A 60 -10.44 -8.52 8.30
CA THR A 60 -11.55 -9.47 8.23
C THR A 60 -11.14 -10.70 7.43
N ILE A 61 -11.23 -11.88 8.02
CA ILE A 61 -10.92 -13.14 7.35
C ILE A 61 -12.18 -13.69 6.68
N GLY A 62 -12.13 -13.82 5.36
CA GLY A 62 -13.25 -14.24 4.52
C GLY A 62 -13.17 -15.69 4.05
N ALA A 63 -14.31 -16.20 3.60
CA ALA A 63 -14.41 -17.52 3.00
C ALA A 63 -14.23 -17.46 1.48
N VAL A 64 -13.40 -18.35 0.94
CA VAL A 64 -13.29 -18.63 -0.50
C VAL A 64 -14.07 -19.89 -0.85
N VAL A 65 -13.96 -20.91 0.00
CA VAL A 65 -14.72 -22.16 -0.07
C VAL A 65 -15.68 -22.24 1.13
N PRO A 66 -17.00 -22.36 0.92
CA PRO A 66 -17.98 -22.44 2.01
C PRO A 66 -17.63 -23.54 3.02
N GLY A 67 -17.50 -23.16 4.30
CA GLY A 67 -17.20 -24.08 5.40
C GLY A 67 -15.77 -24.64 5.44
N ALA A 68 -14.91 -24.25 4.49
CA ALA A 68 -13.55 -24.77 4.39
C ALA A 68 -12.53 -23.69 4.02
N SER A 69 -12.53 -22.58 4.76
CA SER A 69 -11.66 -21.43 4.51
C SER A 69 -10.97 -20.93 5.77
N SER A 70 -9.68 -20.68 5.64
CA SER A 70 -8.82 -20.20 6.71
C SER A 70 -7.56 -19.56 6.11
N ILE A 71 -6.88 -18.77 6.91
CA ILE A 71 -5.53 -18.29 6.66
C ILE A 71 -4.63 -18.76 7.80
N ASP A 72 -3.33 -18.84 7.56
CA ASP A 72 -2.34 -19.11 8.59
C ASP A 72 -1.53 -17.83 8.86
N VAL A 73 -1.39 -17.47 10.13
CA VAL A 73 -0.39 -16.50 10.57
C VAL A 73 0.86 -17.27 10.94
N VAL A 74 1.94 -17.05 10.21
CA VAL A 74 3.13 -17.90 10.22
C VAL A 74 4.27 -17.18 10.94
N ASP A 75 4.92 -17.86 11.88
CA ASP A 75 6.07 -17.35 12.63
C ASP A 75 7.33 -17.22 11.76
N LYS A 76 8.17 -16.23 12.07
CA LYS A 76 9.44 -15.94 11.39
C LYS A 76 10.44 -17.08 11.40
N GLY A 77 10.36 -17.95 12.40
CA GLY A 77 11.17 -19.16 12.48
C GLY A 77 10.79 -20.18 11.41
N TYR A 78 9.61 -20.04 10.81
CA TYR A 78 9.16 -20.81 9.67
C TYR A 78 9.44 -20.06 8.36
N PHE A 79 8.88 -18.86 8.18
CA PHE A 79 9.10 -17.99 7.01
C PHE A 79 9.59 -16.62 7.45
N VAL A 80 10.81 -16.26 7.05
CA VAL A 80 11.40 -14.96 7.42
C VAL A 80 10.64 -13.82 6.72
N PRO A 81 10.04 -12.86 7.46
CA PRO A 81 9.34 -11.72 6.87
C PRO A 81 10.30 -10.77 6.13
N PRO A 82 9.93 -10.24 4.94
CA PRO A 82 10.78 -9.38 4.12
C PRO A 82 11.00 -8.00 4.75
N ALA A 83 10.02 -7.49 5.51
CA ALA A 83 10.11 -6.19 6.19
C ALA A 83 10.65 -6.29 7.63
N GLY A 84 11.08 -7.49 8.05
CA GLY A 84 11.33 -7.81 9.46
C GLY A 84 10.04 -8.02 10.24
N GLY A 85 10.13 -8.15 11.56
CA GLY A 85 8.99 -8.55 12.39
C GLY A 85 9.01 -10.05 12.71
N ASN A 86 7.85 -10.59 13.09
CA ASN A 86 7.67 -11.97 13.54
C ASN A 86 6.70 -12.75 12.68
N TYR A 87 5.80 -12.11 11.93
CA TYR A 87 4.70 -12.81 11.29
C TYR A 87 4.56 -12.45 9.82
N VAL A 88 4.16 -13.45 9.04
CA VAL A 88 3.61 -13.29 7.69
C VAL A 88 2.26 -13.99 7.62
N VAL A 89 1.45 -13.67 6.61
CA VAL A 89 0.17 -14.37 6.38
C VAL A 89 0.31 -15.31 5.19
N ASP A 90 -0.01 -16.59 5.36
CA ASP A 90 -0.36 -17.50 4.26
C ASP A 90 -1.89 -17.46 4.06
N LEU A 91 -2.33 -17.12 2.86
CA LEU A 91 -3.76 -17.08 2.53
C LEU A 91 -4.43 -18.45 2.45
N VAL A 92 -3.70 -19.55 2.69
CA VAL A 92 -4.24 -20.90 2.81
C VAL A 92 -3.84 -21.49 4.15
N GLY A 93 -4.82 -21.59 5.05
CA GLY A 93 -4.71 -22.43 6.25
C GLY A 93 -5.41 -23.77 6.10
N THR A 94 -5.59 -24.49 7.22
CA THR A 94 -6.40 -25.71 7.26
C THR A 94 -7.84 -25.40 7.73
N PRO A 95 -8.89 -25.74 6.96
CA PRO A 95 -8.93 -26.78 5.94
C PRO A 95 -8.78 -26.33 4.47
N GLY A 96 -8.61 -25.04 4.19
CA GLY A 96 -8.46 -24.56 2.82
C GLY A 96 -8.35 -23.04 2.68
N ALA A 97 -8.31 -22.61 1.42
CA ALA A 97 -8.04 -21.23 1.01
C ALA A 97 -8.97 -20.19 1.66
N GLY A 98 -8.38 -19.10 2.11
CA GLY A 98 -9.06 -17.95 2.70
C GLY A 98 -8.83 -16.66 1.92
N SER A 99 -9.42 -15.59 2.46
CA SER A 99 -9.15 -14.21 2.06
C SER A 99 -8.99 -13.33 3.29
N ILE A 100 -8.31 -12.20 3.13
CA ILE A 100 -8.27 -11.13 4.12
C ILE A 100 -8.73 -9.82 3.49
N SER A 101 -9.44 -8.99 4.25
CA SER A 101 -9.90 -7.69 3.77
C SER A 101 -9.91 -6.61 4.84
N GLN A 102 -9.80 -5.35 4.40
CA GLN A 102 -9.92 -4.14 5.19
C GLN A 102 -10.78 -3.10 4.49
N SER A 103 -11.45 -2.28 5.28
CA SER A 103 -12.23 -1.15 4.83
C SER A 103 -11.42 0.12 5.05
N LEU A 104 -10.97 0.78 3.98
CA LEU A 104 -10.08 1.94 4.07
C LEU A 104 -10.86 3.26 3.93
N ALA A 105 -10.63 4.18 4.85
CA ALA A 105 -11.17 5.54 4.78
C ALA A 105 -10.20 6.45 4.01
N LEU A 106 -10.25 6.37 2.68
CA LEU A 106 -9.43 7.18 1.78
C LEU A 106 -10.21 8.41 1.28
N PRO A 107 -9.64 9.62 1.39
CA PRO A 107 -10.12 10.77 0.60
C PRO A 107 -10.06 10.44 -0.89
N THR A 108 -10.87 11.12 -1.70
CA THR A 108 -10.74 10.97 -3.15
C THR A 108 -9.37 11.42 -3.63
N GLY A 109 -8.79 10.61 -4.50
CA GLY A 109 -7.46 10.80 -5.03
C GLY A 109 -6.90 9.49 -5.57
N GLN A 110 -5.65 9.54 -6.02
CA GLN A 110 -4.93 8.39 -6.52
C GLN A 110 -3.95 7.87 -5.47
N TYR A 111 -3.79 6.55 -5.42
CA TYR A 111 -3.01 5.87 -4.40
C TYR A 111 -2.20 4.72 -5.00
N HIS A 112 -1.07 4.41 -4.38
CA HIS A 112 -0.40 3.13 -4.54
C HIS A 112 -0.79 2.18 -3.41
N LEU A 113 -1.19 0.97 -3.75
CA LEU A 113 -1.13 -0.19 -2.88
C LEU A 113 0.25 -0.83 -3.07
N ASN A 114 1.00 -1.00 -1.98
CA ASN A 114 2.30 -1.64 -1.96
C ASN A 114 2.28 -2.80 -0.96
N PHE A 115 2.89 -3.94 -1.29
CA PHE A 115 3.01 -5.08 -0.39
C PHE A 115 4.07 -6.05 -0.91
N ASP A 116 4.53 -6.93 -0.03
CA ASP A 116 5.43 -8.02 -0.39
C ASP A 116 4.67 -9.34 -0.45
N TYR A 117 4.99 -10.19 -1.43
CA TYR A 117 4.36 -11.48 -1.62
C TYR A 117 5.34 -12.56 -2.07
N ALA A 118 5.00 -13.82 -1.76
CA ALA A 118 5.70 -15.00 -2.25
C ALA A 118 4.72 -16.18 -2.33
N GLY A 119 5.08 -17.26 -3.03
CA GLY A 119 4.37 -18.52 -2.94
C GLY A 119 4.91 -19.40 -1.81
N ASN A 120 4.02 -20.00 -1.01
CA ASN A 120 4.39 -21.14 -0.18
C ASN A 120 4.41 -22.40 -1.08
N PHE A 121 5.58 -23.00 -1.30
CA PHE A 121 5.75 -24.14 -2.22
C PHE A 121 5.92 -25.49 -1.51
N GLU A 122 5.62 -25.58 -0.21
CA GLU A 122 5.84 -26.79 0.59
C GLU A 122 4.94 -27.97 0.20
N SER A 123 3.71 -27.72 -0.28
CA SER A 123 2.83 -28.79 -0.78
C SER A 123 3.22 -29.32 -2.17
N GLY A 124 4.29 -28.78 -2.76
CA GLY A 124 4.79 -29.19 -4.07
C GLY A 124 4.04 -28.60 -5.27
N ASP A 125 3.01 -27.79 -5.05
CA ASP A 125 2.30 -27.07 -6.11
C ASP A 125 3.18 -25.94 -6.67
N PRO A 126 3.63 -25.99 -7.94
CA PRO A 126 4.63 -25.07 -8.50
C PRO A 126 4.08 -23.66 -8.78
N PHE A 127 2.80 -23.42 -8.47
CA PHE A 127 2.07 -22.22 -8.85
C PHE A 127 1.21 -21.72 -7.69
N LYS A 128 1.28 -20.42 -7.42
CA LYS A 128 0.46 -19.70 -6.43
C LYS A 128 -0.10 -18.43 -7.02
N ALA A 129 -1.36 -18.11 -6.71
CA ALA A 129 -1.98 -16.88 -7.17
C ALA A 129 -3.06 -16.36 -6.22
N ALA A 130 -3.23 -15.04 -6.19
CA ALA A 130 -4.28 -14.36 -5.44
C ALA A 130 -4.87 -13.20 -6.25
N TYR A 131 -6.17 -12.97 -6.08
CA TYR A 131 -6.79 -11.70 -6.47
C TYR A 131 -6.43 -10.63 -5.45
N VAL A 132 -6.14 -9.43 -5.95
CA VAL A 132 -5.91 -8.21 -5.18
C VAL A 132 -6.98 -7.20 -5.58
N GLN A 133 -7.77 -6.74 -4.63
CA GLN A 133 -8.85 -5.78 -4.85
C GLN A 133 -8.58 -4.49 -4.09
N THR A 134 -8.78 -3.35 -4.76
CA THR A 134 -8.83 -2.02 -4.16
C THR A 134 -10.04 -1.26 -4.71
N GLY A 135 -11.13 -1.25 -3.95
CA GLY A 135 -12.42 -0.72 -4.40
C GLY A 135 -12.92 -1.49 -5.62
N ASN A 136 -13.02 -0.80 -6.76
CA ASN A 136 -13.45 -1.37 -8.03
C ASN A 136 -12.28 -1.86 -8.91
N SER A 137 -11.04 -1.65 -8.49
CA SER A 137 -9.86 -2.13 -9.21
C SER A 137 -9.51 -3.55 -8.75
N TYR A 138 -9.21 -4.41 -9.73
CA TYR A 138 -8.81 -5.79 -9.50
C TYR A 138 -7.48 -6.06 -10.20
N SER A 139 -6.60 -6.80 -9.54
CA SER A 139 -5.32 -7.26 -10.06
C SER A 139 -5.11 -8.72 -9.65
N VAL A 140 -4.16 -9.39 -10.30
CA VAL A 140 -3.76 -10.75 -9.96
C VAL A 140 -2.26 -10.75 -9.70
N ILE A 141 -1.86 -11.33 -8.57
CA ILE A 141 -0.46 -11.67 -8.31
C ILE A 141 -0.26 -13.15 -8.54
N VAL A 142 0.89 -13.50 -9.11
CA VAL A 142 1.29 -14.88 -9.41
C VAL A 142 2.71 -15.13 -8.96
N ASP A 143 2.95 -16.34 -8.46
CA ASP A 143 4.27 -16.86 -8.18
C ASP A 143 4.45 -18.26 -8.78
N PHE A 144 5.56 -18.43 -9.47
CA PHE A 144 6.03 -19.69 -10.03
C PHE A 144 7.31 -20.05 -9.28
N GLY A 145 7.26 -21.12 -8.50
CA GLY A 145 8.38 -21.59 -7.70
C GLY A 145 8.73 -23.02 -8.05
N THR A 146 9.92 -23.44 -7.64
CA THR A 146 10.29 -24.84 -7.66
C THR A 146 9.68 -25.53 -6.44
N PRO A 147 8.87 -26.60 -6.63
CA PRO A 147 8.41 -27.47 -5.54
C PRO A 147 9.59 -27.89 -4.65
N GLY A 148 9.60 -27.51 -3.38
CA GLY A 148 10.59 -27.97 -2.40
C GLY A 148 11.70 -26.99 -1.96
N SER A 149 11.57 -25.68 -2.17
CA SER A 149 12.60 -24.70 -1.77
C SER A 149 12.46 -24.08 -0.37
N LEU A 150 11.53 -24.52 0.48
CA LEU A 150 11.35 -23.92 1.81
C LEU A 150 11.51 -25.01 2.87
N ALA A 151 12.63 -25.00 3.58
CA ALA A 151 12.76 -25.67 4.88
C ALA A 151 12.27 -24.70 5.98
N PRO A 152 11.91 -25.17 7.18
CA PRO A 152 11.69 -24.28 8.33
C PRO A 152 12.90 -23.35 8.54
N GLY A 153 12.65 -22.04 8.62
CA GLY A 153 13.68 -21.00 8.64
C GLY A 153 14.12 -20.54 7.25
N GLY A 154 13.39 -20.95 6.21
CA GLY A 154 13.59 -20.52 4.84
C GLY A 154 13.21 -19.07 4.64
N THR A 155 13.87 -18.42 3.69
CA THR A 155 13.49 -17.10 3.18
C THR A 155 12.70 -17.34 1.89
N PRO A 156 11.36 -17.19 1.89
CA PRO A 156 10.60 -17.19 0.65
C PRO A 156 11.19 -16.23 -0.38
N ALA A 157 11.00 -16.52 -1.66
CA ALA A 157 11.44 -15.66 -2.75
C ALA A 157 10.52 -14.43 -2.87
N TRP A 158 10.56 -13.56 -1.87
CA TRP A 158 9.72 -12.38 -1.74
C TRP A 158 9.86 -11.45 -2.94
N LYS A 159 8.72 -10.94 -3.39
CA LYS A 159 8.57 -9.99 -4.48
C LYS A 159 7.77 -8.80 -3.97
N HIS A 160 8.12 -7.63 -4.47
CA HIS A 160 7.37 -6.42 -4.18
C HIS A 160 6.32 -6.16 -5.25
N ALA A 161 5.08 -5.92 -4.84
CA ALA A 161 3.99 -5.50 -5.71
C ALA A 161 3.63 -4.04 -5.43
N SER A 162 3.37 -3.28 -6.50
CA SER A 162 2.84 -1.92 -6.42
C SER A 162 1.75 -1.72 -7.47
N PHE A 163 0.54 -1.39 -7.04
CA PHE A 163 -0.61 -1.16 -7.91
C PHE A 163 -1.19 0.24 -7.69
N LEU A 164 -1.44 0.94 -8.79
CA LEU A 164 -2.10 2.23 -8.79
C LEU A 164 -3.62 2.04 -8.79
N PHE A 165 -4.32 2.79 -7.96
CA PHE A 165 -5.79 2.81 -7.95
C PHE A 165 -6.33 4.19 -7.56
N ASP A 166 -7.56 4.47 -7.99
CA ASP A 166 -8.27 5.70 -7.64
C ASP A 166 -9.29 5.40 -6.54
N ALA A 167 -9.27 6.18 -5.46
CA ALA A 167 -10.31 6.15 -4.44
C ALA A 167 -11.40 7.17 -4.81
N ILE A 168 -12.65 6.72 -4.95
CA ILE A 168 -13.80 7.53 -5.37
C ILE A 168 -14.82 7.61 -4.22
N VAL A 169 -15.48 8.77 -4.04
CA VAL A 169 -16.50 9.01 -3.00
C VAL A 169 -17.82 8.27 -3.31
N PRO A 170 -18.56 7.80 -2.29
CA PRO A 170 -18.21 7.82 -0.86
C PRO A 170 -17.39 6.60 -0.39
N PRO A 171 -16.42 6.81 0.54
CA PRO A 171 -15.73 5.72 1.22
C PRO A 171 -16.73 4.80 1.94
N PRO A 172 -16.33 3.55 2.24
CA PRO A 172 -14.94 3.05 2.24
C PRO A 172 -14.48 2.36 0.95
N THR A 173 -13.17 2.36 0.72
CA THR A 173 -12.50 1.53 -0.31
C THR A 173 -12.13 0.18 0.29
N THR A 174 -12.67 -0.91 -0.26
CA THR A 174 -12.29 -2.27 0.17
C THR A 174 -10.92 -2.63 -0.36
N LEU A 175 -9.98 -2.95 0.53
CA LEU A 175 -8.74 -3.65 0.21
C LEU A 175 -8.96 -5.14 0.50
N ALA A 176 -8.71 -6.03 -0.46
CA ALA A 176 -8.82 -7.47 -0.21
C ALA A 176 -7.76 -8.27 -0.96
N PHE A 177 -7.35 -9.38 -0.34
CA PHE A 177 -6.51 -10.41 -0.94
C PHE A 177 -7.23 -11.75 -0.82
N THR A 178 -7.39 -12.45 -1.93
CA THR A 178 -8.13 -13.72 -2.00
C THR A 178 -7.29 -14.76 -2.72
N ASN A 179 -6.92 -15.85 -2.04
CA ASN A 179 -6.18 -16.92 -2.70
C ASN A 179 -7.06 -17.62 -3.74
N ILE A 180 -6.53 -17.83 -4.94
CA ILE A 180 -7.27 -18.44 -6.06
C ILE A 180 -6.58 -19.60 -6.72
N ALA A 181 -5.28 -19.79 -6.45
CA ALA A 181 -4.54 -20.95 -6.91
C ALA A 181 -3.48 -21.35 -5.90
N GLY A 182 -3.26 -22.65 -5.80
CA GLY A 182 -2.33 -23.27 -4.87
C GLY A 182 -2.83 -24.62 -4.39
N GLY A 183 -2.12 -25.18 -3.42
CA GLY A 183 -2.49 -26.44 -2.78
C GLY A 183 -3.53 -26.23 -1.69
N GLN A 184 -3.94 -27.33 -1.06
CA GLN A 184 -4.89 -27.28 0.06
C GLN A 184 -4.30 -26.68 1.35
N PHE A 185 -2.96 -26.65 1.48
CA PHE A 185 -2.24 -26.26 2.69
C PHE A 185 -1.14 -25.23 2.43
N SER A 186 -1.09 -24.66 1.22
CA SER A 186 -0.08 -23.67 0.87
C SER A 186 -0.65 -22.69 -0.12
N GLY A 187 -0.48 -21.40 0.17
CA GLY A 187 -1.06 -20.31 -0.59
C GLY A 187 -0.04 -19.26 -1.01
N VAL A 188 -0.57 -18.10 -1.32
CA VAL A 188 0.22 -16.87 -1.41
C VAL A 188 0.51 -16.36 -0.01
N LEU A 189 1.79 -16.15 0.27
CA LEU A 189 2.32 -15.44 1.43
C LEU A 189 2.23 -13.94 1.20
N LEU A 190 1.91 -13.18 2.24
CA LEU A 190 1.81 -11.72 2.23
C LEU A 190 2.55 -11.12 3.43
N ASP A 191 3.18 -9.97 3.21
CA ASP A 191 3.70 -9.08 4.27
C ASP A 191 3.68 -7.61 3.80
N ASN A 192 3.89 -6.68 4.74
CA ASN A 192 4.22 -5.27 4.50
C ASN A 192 3.19 -4.51 3.64
N VAL A 193 1.91 -4.75 3.88
CA VAL A 193 0.82 -4.10 3.16
C VAL A 193 0.70 -2.63 3.56
N ASN A 194 0.80 -1.74 2.59
CA ASN A 194 0.73 -0.30 2.79
C ASN A 194 0.00 0.39 1.64
N VAL A 195 -0.69 1.48 1.95
CA VAL A 195 -1.32 2.35 0.96
C VAL A 195 -0.75 3.74 1.11
N THR A 196 -0.30 4.35 0.01
CA THR A 196 0.29 5.69 0.01
C THR A 196 -0.41 6.56 -1.03
N ALA A 197 -0.78 7.79 -0.64
CA ALA A 197 -1.33 8.77 -1.58
C ALA A 197 -0.28 9.14 -2.63
N VAL A 198 -0.71 9.24 -3.89
CA VAL A 198 0.05 9.86 -4.96
C VAL A 198 -0.21 11.36 -4.88
N PRO A 199 0.81 12.20 -4.63
CA PRO A 199 0.63 13.63 -4.61
C PRO A 199 0.04 14.10 -5.95
N GLU A 200 -0.97 14.96 -5.90
CA GLU A 200 -1.44 15.59 -7.13
C GLU A 200 -0.27 16.33 -7.79
N PRO A 201 -0.17 16.30 -9.13
CA PRO A 201 0.92 16.96 -9.82
C PRO A 201 1.00 18.44 -9.42
N GLU A 202 2.23 18.93 -9.23
CA GLU A 202 2.54 20.36 -9.03
C GLU A 202 1.95 21.27 -10.10
N SER A 203 1.41 20.72 -11.19
CA SER A 203 0.62 21.40 -12.22
C SER A 203 -0.40 22.38 -11.66
N TYR A 204 -1.11 22.10 -10.56
CA TYR A 204 -2.02 23.08 -9.95
C TYR A 204 -1.28 24.22 -9.27
N ALA A 205 -0.19 23.92 -8.56
CA ALA A 205 0.67 24.95 -7.96
C ALA A 205 1.33 25.82 -9.04
N LEU A 206 1.80 25.23 -10.14
CA LEU A 206 2.36 25.91 -11.30
C LEU A 206 1.31 26.68 -12.08
N MET A 207 0.09 26.17 -12.21
CA MET A 207 -1.05 26.89 -12.77
C MET A 207 -1.37 28.12 -11.94
N LEU A 208 -1.49 27.97 -10.61
CA LEU A 208 -1.75 29.07 -9.69
C LEU A 208 -0.60 30.10 -9.69
N ALA A 209 0.65 29.63 -9.72
CA ALA A 209 1.82 30.48 -9.86
C ALA A 209 1.80 31.23 -11.20
N GLY A 210 1.46 30.55 -12.29
CA GLY A 210 1.27 31.14 -13.63
C GLY A 210 0.18 32.22 -13.64
N LEU A 211 -0.97 31.95 -13.03
CA LEU A 211 -2.07 32.90 -12.88
C LEU A 211 -1.67 34.10 -12.02
N ALA A 212 -0.95 33.88 -10.92
CA ALA A 212 -0.44 34.95 -10.06
C ALA A 212 0.54 35.87 -10.81
N MET A 213 1.46 35.29 -11.60
CA MET A 213 2.37 36.06 -12.45
C MET A 213 1.61 36.91 -13.47
N MET A 214 0.62 36.34 -14.15
CA MET A 214 -0.20 37.06 -15.12
C MET A 214 -1.02 38.18 -14.47
N GLY A 215 -1.61 37.93 -13.29
CA GLY A 215 -2.30 38.95 -12.50
C GLY A 215 -1.38 40.12 -12.12
N GLY A 216 -0.15 39.83 -11.70
CA GLY A 216 0.86 40.85 -11.40
C GLY A 216 1.23 41.71 -12.62
N ILE A 217 1.41 41.11 -13.80
CA ILE A 217 1.68 41.85 -15.05
C ILE A 217 0.50 42.75 -15.42
N ALA A 218 -0.73 42.24 -15.35
CA ALA A 218 -1.93 43.02 -15.64
C ALA A 218 -2.09 44.22 -14.68
N HIS A 219 -1.82 44.02 -13.39
CA HIS A 219 -1.88 45.08 -12.39
C HIS A 219 -0.88 46.22 -12.68
N ARG A 220 0.36 45.88 -13.07
CA ARG A 220 1.39 46.89 -13.42
C ARG A 220 0.98 47.73 -14.63
N ARG A 221 0.36 47.12 -15.65
CA ARG A 221 -0.12 47.85 -16.84
C ARG A 221 -1.23 48.84 -16.51
N LEU A 222 -2.11 48.51 -15.55
CA LEU A 222 -3.16 49.42 -15.10
C LEU A 222 -2.60 50.62 -14.33
N GLN A 223 -1.58 50.41 -13.48
CA GLN A 223 -0.94 51.51 -12.75
C GLN A 223 -0.18 52.48 -13.66
N GLN A 224 0.40 52.02 -14.77
CA GLN A 224 1.11 52.88 -15.73
C GLN A 224 0.19 53.74 -16.62
N ARG A 225 -1.11 53.44 -16.64
CA ARG A 225 -2.12 54.18 -17.43
C ARG A 225 -2.86 55.26 -16.64
N ARG A 226 -2.61 55.36 -15.34
CA ARG A 226 -3.12 56.43 -14.46
C ARG A 226 -2.02 57.47 -14.24
#